data_AF-A0A7W4VPH5-F1
#
_entry.id   AF-A0A7W4VPH5-F1
#
_cell.length_a   1.000
_cell.length_b   1.000
_cell.length_c   1.000
_cell.angle_alpha   90.00
_cell.angle_beta   90.00
_cell.angle_gamma   90.00
#
_symmetry.space_group_name_H-M   'P 1'
#
loop_
_entity.id
_entity.type
_entity.pdbx_description
1 polymer ?
#
loop_
_entity_poly.entity_id
_entity_poly.type
_entity_poly.pdbx_seq_one_letter_code
_entity_poly.pdbx_strand_id
1 'polypeptide(L)'
;MKLVSIAAIGAVALGLAGCQTTADQQQPKKVFVRADGQSIRGNPRLEQQAELDKTICIGETQKAAVGMSPIYYRGVVGAIQAGMIENQRQSALLDVAIGCMASKGYVVSTEEEAAARQAARSRPRRS
;
A
#
# COMPACT_ATOMS: atom_id res chain seq x y z
N MET A 1 -8.19 -1.70 -64.06
CA MET A 1 -9.17 -1.61 -62.96
C MET A 1 -8.61 -2.31 -61.74
N LYS A 2 -8.61 -1.59 -60.60
CA LYS A 2 -8.61 -2.06 -59.21
C LYS A 2 -7.54 -3.07 -58.80
N LEU A 3 -6.54 -2.61 -58.03
CA LEU A 3 -5.99 -3.27 -56.83
C LEU A 3 -5.03 -2.29 -56.09
N VAL A 4 -5.37 -1.00 -56.07
CA VAL A 4 -4.58 0.09 -55.42
C VAL A 4 -4.83 0.15 -53.89
N SER A 5 -5.59 -0.79 -53.32
CA SER A 5 -6.16 -0.64 -51.97
C SER A 5 -5.53 -1.50 -50.87
N ILE A 6 -4.40 -2.17 -51.07
CA ILE A 6 -3.81 -3.06 -50.04
C ILE A 6 -2.69 -2.39 -49.23
N ALA A 7 -2.11 -1.27 -49.71
CA ALA A 7 -0.99 -0.63 -49.02
C ALA A 7 -1.38 0.29 -47.84
N ALA A 8 -2.68 0.54 -47.61
CA ALA A 8 -3.13 1.54 -46.64
C ALA A 8 -3.45 0.99 -45.23
N ILE A 9 -3.44 -0.34 -45.03
CA ILE A 9 -3.89 -0.94 -43.75
C ILE A 9 -2.72 -1.42 -42.87
N GLY A 10 -1.50 -1.54 -43.42
CA GLY A 10 -0.34 -2.06 -42.70
C GLY A 10 0.32 -1.08 -41.70
N ALA A 11 0.07 0.23 -41.81
CA ALA A 11 0.80 1.24 -41.05
C ALA A 11 0.14 1.68 -39.72
N VAL A 12 -1.10 1.25 -39.45
CA VAL A 12 -1.84 1.67 -38.23
C VAL A 12 -1.59 0.72 -37.04
N ALA A 13 -1.13 -0.52 -37.28
CA ALA A 13 -0.92 -1.50 -36.20
C ALA A 13 0.37 -1.28 -35.38
N LEU A 14 1.34 -0.53 -35.89
CA LEU A 14 2.62 -0.25 -35.19
C LEU A 14 2.54 0.98 -34.26
N GLY A 15 1.49 1.80 -34.36
CA GLY A 15 1.31 2.98 -33.51
C GLY A 15 0.68 2.70 -32.14
N LEU A 16 0.06 1.54 -31.95
CA LEU A 16 -0.60 1.15 -30.68
C LEU A 16 0.29 0.32 -29.76
N ALA A 17 1.51 -0.04 -30.20
CA ALA A 17 2.51 -0.70 -29.35
C ALA A 17 3.38 0.28 -28.54
N GLY A 18 3.18 1.59 -28.70
CA GLY A 18 3.99 2.65 -28.10
C GLY A 18 3.35 3.39 -26.93
N CYS A 19 2.61 2.72 -26.04
CA CYS A 19 2.30 3.24 -24.69
C CYS A 19 1.63 2.17 -23.80
N GLN A 20 1.95 0.90 -23.98
CA GLN A 20 1.77 -0.05 -22.88
C GLN A 20 2.98 0.11 -21.96
N THR A 21 3.12 1.28 -21.33
CA THR A 21 3.69 1.31 -20.00
C THR A 21 2.93 0.26 -19.23
N THR A 22 3.65 -0.76 -18.77
CA THR A 22 3.20 -1.73 -17.81
C THR A 22 2.54 -1.02 -16.64
N ALA A 23 1.26 -0.69 -16.80
CA ALA A 23 0.30 -0.56 -15.72
C ALA A 23 -0.03 -1.99 -15.29
N ASP A 24 1.02 -2.74 -14.94
CA ASP A 24 0.90 -3.61 -13.79
C ASP A 24 0.41 -2.66 -12.70
N GLN A 25 -0.87 -2.79 -12.37
CA GLN A 25 -1.53 -2.11 -11.28
C GLN A 25 -0.88 -2.64 -10.00
N GLN A 26 0.39 -2.27 -9.79
CA GLN A 26 1.08 -2.39 -8.53
C GLN A 26 0.33 -1.44 -7.61
N GLN A 27 -0.70 -1.94 -6.94
CA GLN A 27 -1.38 -1.20 -5.88
C GLN A 27 -0.27 -0.59 -5.02
N PRO A 28 -0.24 0.75 -4.88
CA PRO A 28 0.92 1.41 -4.31
C PRO A 28 1.11 0.85 -2.90
N LYS A 29 2.17 0.08 -2.73
CA LYS A 29 2.41 -0.65 -1.49
C LYS A 29 2.55 0.37 -0.38
N LYS A 30 1.61 0.31 0.57
CA LYS A 30 1.61 1.19 1.74
C LYS A 30 2.75 0.76 2.65
N VAL A 31 3.64 1.69 2.96
CA VAL A 31 4.76 1.48 3.88
C VAL A 31 4.71 2.51 5.00
N PHE A 32 5.14 2.09 6.18
CA PHE A 32 5.35 2.98 7.30
C PHE A 32 6.70 3.66 7.15
N VAL A 33 6.68 4.99 7.09
CA VAL A 33 7.89 5.82 7.05
C VAL A 33 7.91 6.73 8.27
N ARG A 34 9.10 7.07 8.76
CA ARG A 34 9.20 7.97 9.90
C ARG A 34 8.76 9.38 9.52
N ALA A 35 7.96 10.01 10.37
CA ALA A 35 7.46 11.37 10.19
C ALA A 35 8.57 12.43 10.26
N ASP A 36 9.69 12.14 10.95
CA ASP A 36 10.89 12.97 10.99
C ASP A 36 11.71 12.93 9.68
N GLY A 37 11.31 12.08 8.74
CA GLY A 37 11.94 11.88 7.44
C GLY A 37 13.32 11.22 7.52
N GLN A 38 13.69 10.61 8.65
CA GLN A 38 14.89 9.77 8.70
C GLN A 38 14.63 8.48 7.91
N SER A 39 15.60 8.10 7.08
CA SER A 39 15.56 6.79 6.43
C SER A 39 15.79 5.71 7.48
N ILE A 40 14.87 4.74 7.53
CA ILE A 40 15.05 3.51 8.30
C ILE A 40 16.18 2.70 7.68
N ARG A 41 16.20 2.59 6.34
CA ARG A 41 17.22 1.83 5.60
C ARG A 41 18.61 2.40 5.79
N GLY A 42 19.57 1.52 6.06
CA GLY A 42 20.99 1.86 6.18
C GLY A 42 21.40 2.39 7.55
N ASN A 43 20.47 2.41 8.51
CA ASN A 43 20.77 2.72 9.90
C ASN A 43 20.32 1.55 10.80
N PRO A 44 21.25 0.69 11.27
CA PRO A 44 20.90 -0.54 11.97
C PRO A 44 20.09 -0.29 13.25
N ARG A 45 20.30 0.85 13.91
CA ARG A 45 19.53 1.24 15.09
C ARG A 45 18.07 1.55 14.73
N LEU A 46 17.83 2.27 13.65
CA LEU A 46 16.48 2.62 13.21
C LEU A 46 15.75 1.43 12.61
N GLU A 47 16.46 0.51 11.95
CA GLU A 47 15.90 -0.75 11.46
C GLU A 47 15.42 -1.62 12.63
N GLN A 48 16.27 -1.81 13.64
CA GLN A 48 15.90 -2.56 14.83
C GLN A 48 14.74 -1.88 15.58
N GLN A 49 14.77 -0.55 15.72
CA GLN A 49 13.68 0.19 16.35
C GLN A 49 12.37 0.03 15.58
N ALA A 50 12.39 0.11 14.25
CA ALA A 50 11.20 -0.06 13.43
C ALA A 50 10.60 -1.47 13.56
N GLU A 51 11.44 -2.51 13.67
CA GLU A 51 10.95 -3.88 13.86
C GLU A 51 10.34 -4.08 15.26
N LEU A 52 10.96 -3.50 16.30
CA LEU A 52 10.41 -3.52 17.67
C LEU A 52 9.07 -2.77 17.73
N ASP A 53 9.00 -1.60 17.12
CA ASP A 53 7.80 -0.76 17.07
C ASP A 53 6.65 -1.47 16.34
N LYS A 54 6.95 -2.11 15.21
CA LYS A 54 6.00 -2.96 14.47
C LYS A 54 5.51 -4.13 15.32
N THR A 55 6.41 -4.82 16.02
CA THR A 55 6.06 -5.95 16.90
C THR A 55 5.12 -5.52 18.02
N ILE A 56 5.40 -4.37 18.66
CA ILE A 56 4.53 -3.79 19.69
C ILE A 56 3.15 -3.50 19.11
N CYS A 57 3.08 -2.87 17.94
CA CYS A 57 1.80 -2.53 17.33
C CYS A 57 0.99 -3.75 16.88
N ILE A 58 1.64 -4.85 16.48
CA ILE A 58 0.98 -6.14 16.25
C ILE A 58 0.42 -6.70 17.57
N GLY A 59 1.12 -6.53 18.69
CA GLY A 59 0.59 -6.89 20.00
C GLY A 59 -0.68 -6.10 20.37
N GLU A 60 -0.71 -4.80 20.09
CA GLU A 60 -1.89 -3.96 20.34
C GLU A 60 -3.09 -4.34 19.45
N THR A 61 -2.87 -4.73 18.19
CA THR A 61 -3.97 -5.24 17.35
C THR A 61 -4.49 -6.57 17.87
N GLN A 62 -3.62 -7.48 18.30
CA GLN A 62 -4.05 -8.74 18.92
C GLN A 62 -4.88 -8.49 20.18
N LYS A 63 -4.44 -7.58 21.04
CA LYS A 63 -5.18 -7.17 22.24
C LYS A 63 -6.56 -6.59 21.90
N ALA A 64 -6.64 -5.77 20.85
CA ALA A 64 -7.92 -5.24 20.36
C ALA A 64 -8.83 -6.36 19.80
N ALA A 65 -8.25 -7.41 19.20
CA ALA A 65 -9.00 -8.54 18.67
C ALA A 65 -9.61 -9.44 19.76
N VAL A 66 -9.00 -9.54 20.95
CA VAL A 66 -9.52 -10.38 22.06
C VAL A 66 -10.94 -9.97 22.48
N GLY A 67 -11.29 -8.69 22.37
CA GLY A 67 -12.62 -8.18 22.71
C GLY A 67 -13.70 -8.44 21.64
N MET A 68 -13.34 -8.99 20.49
CA MET A 68 -14.28 -9.20 19.39
C MET A 68 -15.11 -10.47 19.62
N SER A 69 -16.44 -10.34 19.54
CA SER A 69 -17.36 -11.49 19.70
C SER A 69 -17.17 -12.53 18.59
N PRO A 70 -17.43 -13.83 18.81
CA PRO A 70 -17.45 -14.79 17.70
C PRO A 70 -18.54 -14.46 16.67
N ILE A 71 -18.26 -14.68 15.38
CA ILE A 71 -19.23 -14.50 14.29
C ILE A 71 -19.94 -15.83 14.04
N TYR A 72 -21.24 -15.87 14.32
CA TYR A 72 -22.09 -17.01 13.98
C TYR A 72 -22.96 -16.68 12.79
N TYR A 73 -23.07 -17.61 11.84
CA TYR A 73 -23.98 -17.49 10.71
C TYR A 73 -24.70 -18.81 10.40
N ARG A 74 -25.88 -18.69 9.81
CA ARG A 74 -26.60 -19.81 9.20
C ARG A 74 -27.15 -19.43 7.84
N GLY A 75 -27.10 -20.39 6.91
CA GLY A 75 -27.53 -20.19 5.54
C GLY A 75 -26.66 -19.20 4.76
N VAL A 76 -26.98 -19.04 3.48
CA VAL A 76 -26.17 -18.26 2.53
C VAL A 76 -26.22 -16.76 2.84
N VAL A 77 -27.38 -16.24 3.25
CA VAL A 77 -27.55 -14.83 3.63
C VAL A 77 -26.73 -14.49 4.88
N GLY A 78 -26.73 -15.38 5.88
CA GLY A 78 -25.92 -15.21 7.08
C GLY A 78 -24.42 -15.22 6.78
N ALA A 79 -23.97 -16.07 5.85
CA ALA A 79 -22.56 -16.12 5.45
C ALA A 79 -22.08 -14.81 4.79
N ILE A 80 -22.92 -14.19 3.96
CA ILE A 80 -22.63 -12.88 3.36
C ILE A 80 -22.46 -11.81 4.44
N GLN A 81 -23.39 -11.77 5.41
CA GLN A 81 -23.35 -10.78 6.49
C GLN A 81 -22.16 -11.00 7.43
N ALA A 82 -21.81 -12.27 7.72
CA ALA A 82 -20.59 -12.62 8.44
C ALA A 82 -19.33 -12.12 7.72
N GLY A 83 -19.27 -12.27 6.39
CA GLY A 83 -18.17 -11.74 5.58
C GLY A 83 -18.05 -10.22 5.67
N MET A 84 -19.17 -9.48 5.70
CA MET A 84 -19.14 -8.03 5.88
C MET A 84 -18.60 -7.63 7.27
N ILE A 85 -19.06 -8.31 8.33
CA ILE A 85 -18.61 -8.06 9.70
C ILE A 85 -17.11 -8.35 9.84
N GLU A 86 -16.62 -9.44 9.23
CA GLU A 86 -15.21 -9.80 9.23
C GLU A 86 -14.35 -8.74 8.54
N ASN A 87 -14.77 -8.23 7.38
CA ASN A 87 -14.06 -7.13 6.70
C ASN A 87 -14.03 -5.85 7.55
N GLN A 88 -15.12 -5.54 8.24
CA GLN A 88 -15.19 -4.39 9.14
C GLN A 88 -14.23 -4.55 10.33
N ARG A 89 -14.12 -5.75 10.90
CA ARG A 89 -13.15 -6.06 11.97
C ARG A 89 -11.72 -5.91 11.52
N GLN A 90 -11.38 -6.47 10.36
CA GLN A 90 -10.04 -6.34 9.81
C GLN A 90 -9.68 -4.87 9.58
N SER A 91 -10.63 -4.08 9.06
CA SER A 91 -10.43 -2.63 8.89
C SER A 91 -10.18 -1.92 10.23
N ALA A 92 -10.95 -2.25 11.27
CA ALA A 92 -10.76 -1.66 12.60
C ALA A 92 -9.41 -2.05 13.23
N LEU A 93 -8.95 -3.29 13.03
CA LEU A 93 -7.64 -3.74 13.49
C LEU A 93 -6.50 -3.05 12.73
N LEU A 94 -6.68 -2.79 11.44
CA LEU A 94 -5.73 -1.98 10.67
C LEU A 94 -5.66 -0.55 11.20
N ASP A 95 -6.77 0.06 11.59
CA ASP A 95 -6.78 1.39 12.20
C ASP A 95 -6.03 1.42 13.53
N VAL A 96 -6.16 0.37 14.36
CA VAL A 96 -5.37 0.22 15.59
C VAL A 96 -3.87 0.12 15.27
N ALA A 97 -3.49 -0.66 14.25
CA ALA A 97 -2.11 -0.78 13.81
C ALA A 97 -1.55 0.58 13.36
N ILE A 98 -2.31 1.31 12.54
CA ILE A 98 -1.93 2.61 12.01
C ILE A 98 -1.81 3.63 13.14
N GLY A 99 -2.77 3.66 14.08
CA GLY A 99 -2.75 4.57 15.23
C GLY A 99 -1.56 4.31 16.16
N CYS A 100 -1.23 3.04 16.41
CA CYS A 100 -0.05 2.68 17.19
C CYS A 100 1.26 3.10 16.49
N MET A 101 1.38 2.86 15.19
CA MET A 101 2.55 3.30 14.42
C MET A 101 2.65 4.83 14.39
N ALA A 102 1.51 5.53 14.29
CA ALA A 102 1.45 6.99 14.33
C ALA A 102 1.92 7.57 15.66
N SER A 103 1.53 6.98 16.80
CA SER A 103 2.00 7.44 18.12
C SER A 103 3.51 7.24 18.32
N LYS A 104 4.10 6.28 17.60
CA LYS A 104 5.55 6.03 17.56
C LYS A 104 6.29 6.89 16.52
N GLY A 105 5.58 7.77 15.81
CA GLY A 105 6.17 8.72 14.87
C GLY A 105 6.31 8.18 13.44
N TYR A 106 5.52 7.19 13.04
CA TYR A 106 5.44 6.70 11.67
C TYR A 106 4.18 7.20 10.96
N VAL A 107 4.27 7.41 9.66
CA VAL A 107 3.13 7.74 8.80
C VAL A 107 3.03 6.72 7.67
N VAL A 108 1.80 6.42 7.28
CA VAL A 108 1.53 5.55 6.14
C VAL A 108 1.73 6.37 4.87
N SER A 109 2.62 5.92 4.01
CA SER A 109 2.92 6.53 2.71
C SER A 109 2.94 5.45 1.65
N THR A 110 2.76 5.82 0.39
CA THR A 110 3.12 4.91 -0.72
C THR A 110 4.64 4.79 -0.80
N GLU A 111 5.17 3.67 -1.29
CA GLU A 111 6.61 3.51 -1.53
C GLU A 111 7.16 4.60 -2.47
N GLU A 112 6.38 5.00 -3.48
CA GLU A 112 6.72 6.08 -4.41
C GLU A 112 6.81 7.44 -3.72
N GLU A 113 5.82 7.80 -2.90
CA GLU A 113 5.82 9.05 -2.15
C GLU A 113 6.95 9.07 -1.09
N ALA A 114 7.23 7.93 -0.47
CA ALA A 114 8.34 7.77 0.45
C ALA A 114 9.70 8.01 -0.25
N ALA A 115 9.91 7.39 -1.42
CA ALA A 115 11.11 7.58 -2.22
C ALA A 115 11.23 9.03 -2.74
N ALA A 116 10.12 9.62 -3.20
CA ALA A 116 10.08 11.00 -3.65
C ALA A 116 10.43 12.01 -2.54
N ARG A 117 9.90 11.82 -1.33
CA ARG A 117 10.24 12.65 -0.16
C ARG A 117 11.71 12.54 0.23
N GLN A 118 12.29 11.34 0.15
CA GLN A 118 13.71 11.12 0.39
C GLN A 118 14.58 11.80 -0.68
N ALA A 119 14.21 11.66 -1.96
CA ALA A 119 14.91 12.29 -3.08
C ALA A 119 14.81 13.83 -3.07
N ALA A 120 13.67 14.38 -2.63
CA ALA A 120 13.49 15.81 -2.47
C ALA A 120 14.40 16.39 -1.36
N ARG A 121 14.67 15.62 -0.30
CA ARG A 121 15.52 16.03 0.82
C ARG A 121 17.02 15.96 0.50
N SER A 122 17.43 15.03 -0.37
CA SER A 122 18.83 14.89 -0.80
C SER A 122 19.24 15.89 -1.89
N ARG A 123 18.29 16.58 -2.52
CA ARG A 123 18.59 17.67 -3.47
C ARG A 123 19.09 18.91 -2.70
N PRO A 124 20.26 19.47 -3.06
CA PRO A 124 20.70 20.73 -2.47
C PRO A 124 19.69 21.83 -2.81
N ARG A 125 19.19 22.54 -1.79
CA ARG A 125 18.49 23.82 -2.00
C ARG A 125 19.52 24.75 -2.65
N ARG A 126 19.37 25.05 -3.93
CA ARG A 126 20.07 26.19 -4.55
C ARG A 126 19.57 27.44 -3.84
N SER A 127 20.40 27.97 -2.94
CA SER A 127 20.31 29.34 -2.41
C SER A 127 20.92 30.30 -3.40
#